data_AF-A0A7C5WVX6-F1
#
_entry.id   AF-A0A7C5WVX6-F1
#
_cell.length_a   1.000
_cell.length_b   1.000
_cell.length_c   1.000
_cell.angle_alpha   90.00
_cell.angle_beta   90.00
_cell.angle_gamma   90.00
#
_symmetry.space_group_name_H-M   'P 1'
#
loop_
_entity.id
_entity.type
_entity.pdbx_description
1 polymer ?
#
loop_
_entity_poly.entity_id
_entity_poly.type
_entity_poly.pdbx_seq_one_letter_code
_entity_poly.pdbx_strand_id
1 'polypeptide(L)'
;IGYFVVSMIAQVVFGILASVIVMYFSRQREFRADAGSAKLAGRDKMIAALQRLQMLHQPSRLPEEMAAFGINGGMGDGLKKLFMSHPPLEKRIAALRDL
;
A
#
# COMPACT_ATOMS: atom_id res chain seq x y z
N ILE A 1 17.76 28.15 -19.94
CA ILE A 1 16.73 28.14 -18.87
C ILE A 1 15.56 27.24 -19.24
N GLY A 2 14.90 27.42 -20.40
CA GLY A 2 13.77 26.57 -20.84
C GLY A 2 14.08 25.06 -20.86
N TYR A 3 15.24 24.65 -21.38
CA TYR A 3 15.69 23.24 -21.34
C TYR A 3 15.69 22.66 -19.91
N PHE A 4 16.29 23.38 -18.95
CA PHE A 4 16.38 22.92 -17.56
C PHE A 4 15.01 22.84 -16.87
N VAL A 5 14.11 23.78 -17.16
CA VAL A 5 12.74 23.77 -16.62
C VAL A 5 11.97 22.57 -17.16
N VAL A 6 12.04 22.34 -18.48
CA VAL A 6 11.37 21.21 -19.13
C VAL A 6 11.93 19.88 -18.63
N SER A 7 13.26 19.75 -18.52
CA SER A 7 13.88 18.52 -18.02
C SER A 7 13.51 18.23 -16.57
N MET A 8 13.45 19.26 -15.71
CA MET A 8 13.07 19.10 -14.31
C MET A 8 11.61 18.64 -14.16
N ILE A 9 10.70 19.24 -14.91
CA ILE A 9 9.29 18.81 -14.92
C ILE A 9 9.17 17.37 -15.42
N ALA A 10 9.84 17.04 -16.52
CA ALA A 10 9.83 15.69 -17.08
C ALA A 10 10.34 14.65 -16.08
N GLN A 11 11.45 14.92 -15.38
CA GLN A 11 11.99 14.04 -14.35
C GLN A 11 11.00 13.78 -13.22
N VAL A 12 10.33 14.82 -12.71
CA VAL A 12 9.34 14.68 -11.64
C VAL A 12 8.15 13.84 -12.11
N VAL A 13 7.61 14.13 -13.30
CA VAL A 13 6.46 13.40 -13.86
C VAL A 13 6.81 11.93 -14.08
N PHE A 14 7.94 11.63 -14.72
CA PHE A 14 8.35 10.25 -14.95
C PHE A 14 8.69 9.52 -13.64
N GLY A 15 9.26 10.20 -12.65
CA GLY A 15 9.50 9.63 -11.32
C GLY A 15 8.21 9.22 -10.63
N ILE A 16 7.18 10.07 -10.67
CA ILE A 16 5.85 9.76 -10.12
C ILE A 16 5.24 8.57 -10.86
N LEU A 17 5.25 8.56 -12.19
CA LEU A 17 4.70 7.46 -12.99
C LEU A 17 5.42 6.13 -12.72
N ALA A 18 6.75 6.15 -12.63
CA ALA A 18 7.55 4.98 -12.27
C ALA A 18 7.19 4.47 -10.87
N SER A 19 6.98 5.37 -9.90
CA SER A 19 6.59 4.98 -8.54
C SER A 19 5.25 4.25 -8.50
N VAL A 20 4.27 4.65 -9.32
CA VAL A 20 2.96 4.00 -9.40
C VAL A 20 3.09 2.55 -9.86
N ILE A 21 3.94 2.31 -10.86
CA ILE A 21 4.22 0.96 -11.38
C ILE A 21 4.87 0.10 -10.29
N VAL A 22 5.90 0.63 -9.61
CA VAL A 22 6.59 -0.09 -8.51
C VAL A 22 5.61 -0.45 -7.40
N MET A 23 4.77 0.50 -6.98
CA MET A 23 3.76 0.26 -5.94
C MET A 23 2.72 -0.78 -6.38
N TYR A 24 2.34 -0.83 -7.66
CA TYR A 24 1.47 -1.88 -8.19
C TYR A 24 2.11 -3.27 -8.09
N PHE A 25 3.36 -3.43 -8.52
CA PHE A 25 4.07 -4.71 -8.41
C PHE A 25 4.31 -5.12 -6.95
N SER A 26 4.57 -4.15 -6.06
CA SER A 26 4.67 -4.39 -4.62
C SER A 26 3.39 -5.05 -4.09
N ARG A 27 2.21 -4.50 -4.43
CA ARG A 27 0.92 -5.07 -4.03
C ARG A 27 0.70 -6.46 -4.62
N GLN A 28 1.04 -6.69 -5.88
CA GLN A 28 0.88 -8.00 -6.53
C GLN A 28 1.75 -9.08 -5.86
N ARG A 29 2.97 -8.73 -5.45
CA ARG A 29 3.88 -9.64 -4.74
C ARG A 29 3.30 -10.06 -3.39
N GLU A 30 2.68 -9.15 -2.65
CA GLU A 30 2.04 -9.45 -1.36
C GLU A 30 0.93 -10.50 -1.50
N PHE A 31 0.02 -10.35 -2.47
CA PHE A 31 -1.04 -11.35 -2.69
C PHE A 31 -0.48 -12.72 -3.08
N ARG A 32 0.60 -12.75 -3.88
CA ARG A 32 1.30 -13.99 -4.23
C ARG A 32 1.97 -14.64 -3.01
N ALA A 33 2.52 -13.83 -2.11
CA ALA A 33 3.12 -14.32 -0.86
C ALA A 33 2.07 -14.90 0.09
N ASP A 34 0.88 -14.29 0.16
CA ASP A 34 -0.26 -14.81 0.93
C ASP A 34 -0.76 -16.12 0.37
N ALA A 35 -0.96 -16.20 -0.95
CA ALA A 35 -1.37 -17.42 -1.62
C ALA A 35 -0.33 -18.54 -1.45
N GLY A 36 0.96 -18.20 -1.55
CA GLY A 36 2.07 -19.14 -1.30
C GLY A 36 2.06 -19.65 0.14
N SER A 37 1.90 -18.77 1.12
CA SER A 37 1.82 -19.12 2.54
C SER A 37 0.58 -19.96 2.84
N ALA A 38 -0.57 -19.63 2.26
CA ALA A 38 -1.80 -20.41 2.37
C ALA A 38 -1.63 -21.82 1.79
N LYS A 39 -0.90 -21.98 0.68
CA LYS A 39 -0.59 -23.28 0.07
C LYS A 39 0.36 -24.13 0.95
N LEU A 40 1.30 -23.49 1.65
CA LEU A 40 2.30 -24.18 2.48
C LEU A 40 1.81 -24.48 3.90
N ALA A 41 1.17 -23.52 4.56
CA ALA A 41 0.77 -23.61 5.98
C ALA A 41 -0.72 -23.89 6.18
N GLY A 42 -1.54 -23.64 5.17
CA GLY A 42 -3.01 -23.74 5.21
C GLY A 42 -3.69 -22.37 5.14
N ARG A 43 -4.73 -22.28 4.31
CA ARG A 43 -5.53 -21.07 4.05
C ARG A 43 -6.10 -20.46 5.33
N ASP A 44 -6.72 -21.27 6.17
CA ASP A 44 -7.39 -20.79 7.39
C ASP A 44 -6.39 -20.23 8.42
N LYS A 45 -5.18 -20.83 8.49
CA LYS A 45 -4.11 -20.31 9.36
C LYS A 45 -3.59 -18.96 8.88
N MET A 46 -3.46 -18.78 7.55
CA MET A 46 -3.06 -17.50 6.99
C MET A 46 -4.11 -16.42 7.24
N ILE A 47 -5.39 -16.74 7.05
CA ILE A 47 -6.51 -15.83 7.36
C ILE A 47 -6.49 -15.43 8.83
N ALA A 48 -6.36 -16.40 9.75
CA ALA A 48 -6.28 -16.14 11.18
C ALA A 48 -5.08 -15.26 11.55
N ALA A 49 -3.92 -15.47 10.91
CA ALA A 49 -2.74 -14.63 11.11
C ALA A 49 -2.96 -13.18 10.67
N LEU A 50 -3.57 -12.96 9.50
CA LEU A 50 -3.91 -11.62 9.01
C LEU A 50 -4.94 -10.92 9.91
N GLN A 51 -5.96 -11.65 10.38
CA GLN A 51 -6.94 -11.12 11.34
C GLN A 51 -6.27 -10.73 12.66
N ARG A 52 -5.35 -11.55 13.17
CA ARG A 52 -4.59 -11.23 14.37
C ARG A 52 -3.74 -9.98 14.19
N LEU A 53 -3.11 -9.83 13.02
CA LEU A 53 -2.31 -8.65 12.68
C LEU A 53 -3.16 -7.39 12.56
N GLN A 54 -4.38 -7.49 12.02
CA GLN A 54 -5.34 -6.39 11.96
C GLN A 54 -5.72 -5.88 13.36
N MET A 55 -5.92 -6.79 14.32
CA MET A 55 -6.19 -6.41 15.71
C MET A 55 -5.00 -5.69 16.37
N LEU A 56 -3.78 -6.02 15.97
CA LEU A 56 -2.55 -5.38 16.49
C LEU A 56 -2.27 -4.02 15.83
N HIS A 57 -2.73 -3.80 14.60
CA HIS A 57 -2.55 -2.57 13.83
C HIS A 57 -3.60 -1.50 14.12
N GLN A 58 -4.37 -1.61 15.20
CA GLN A 58 -5.25 -0.53 15.63
C GLN A 58 -4.39 0.72 15.85
N PRO A 59 -4.57 1.79 15.03
CA PRO A 59 -3.60 2.84 14.94
C PRO A 59 -3.48 3.54 16.29
N SER A 60 -2.27 3.56 16.83
CA SER A 60 -1.87 4.55 17.81
C SER A 60 -2.35 5.90 17.27
N ARG A 61 -3.20 6.57 18.05
CA ARG A 61 -3.72 7.90 17.71
C ARG A 61 -2.49 8.79 17.53
N LEU A 62 -2.12 9.06 16.28
CA LEU A 62 -1.04 9.99 15.97
C LEU A 62 -1.39 11.32 16.64
N PRO A 63 -0.45 11.96 17.37
CA PRO A 63 -0.69 13.27 17.94
C PRO A 63 -1.18 14.23 16.87
N GLU A 64 -2.21 15.02 17.18
CA GLU A 64 -2.87 15.96 16.28
C GLU A 64 -1.88 16.93 15.61
N GLU A 65 -0.76 17.20 16.29
CA GLU A 65 0.36 18.02 15.81
C GLU A 65 1.05 17.46 14.54
N MET A 66 1.02 16.15 14.30
CA MET A 66 1.57 15.53 13.08
C MET A 66 0.63 15.67 11.87
N ALA A 67 -0.64 16.02 12.07
CA ALA A 67 -1.57 16.30 10.97
C ALA A 67 -1.26 17.65 10.29
N ALA A 68 -0.68 18.61 11.03
CA ALA A 68 -0.31 19.93 10.53
C ALA A 68 0.84 19.90 9.49
N PHE A 69 1.66 18.83 9.49
CA PHE A 69 2.70 18.60 8.48
C PHE A 69 2.17 18.06 7.13
N GLY A 70 0.85 18.04 6.93
CA GLY A 70 0.24 17.55 5.69
C GLY A 70 0.30 16.02 5.52
N ILE A 71 0.86 15.29 6.49
CA ILE A 71 0.98 13.82 6.47
C ILE A 71 -0.40 13.14 6.54
N ASN A 72 -1.42 13.82 7.07
CA ASN A 72 -2.82 13.37 7.07
C ASN A 72 -3.76 14.20 6.18
N GLY A 73 -3.25 15.16 5.42
CA GLY A 73 -4.06 16.10 4.64
C GLY A 73 -4.64 15.50 3.37
N GLY A 74 -5.81 14.87 3.45
CA GLY A 74 -6.80 14.89 2.37
C GLY A 74 -6.39 14.36 0.98
N MET A 75 -5.38 13.49 0.84
CA MET A 75 -5.22 12.76 -0.43
C MET A 75 -6.44 11.86 -0.59
N GLY A 76 -7.27 12.15 -1.60
CA GLY A 76 -8.46 11.38 -1.93
C GLY A 76 -8.15 9.89 -1.95
N ASP A 77 -9.12 9.07 -1.54
CA ASP A 77 -8.94 7.64 -1.30
C ASP A 77 -8.27 6.89 -2.47
N GLY A 78 -8.41 7.42 -3.70
CA GLY A 78 -7.70 6.96 -4.90
C GLY A 78 -6.19 7.24 -4.91
N LEU A 79 -5.74 8.46 -4.58
CA LEU A 79 -4.31 8.81 -4.55
C LEU A 79 -3.60 8.09 -3.41
N LYS A 80 -4.21 7.99 -2.21
CA LYS A 80 -3.67 7.18 -1.12
C LYS A 80 -3.44 5.72 -1.55
N LYS A 81 -4.41 5.10 -2.22
CA LYS A 81 -4.28 3.72 -2.72
C LYS A 81 -3.15 3.55 -3.74
N LEU A 82 -2.83 4.57 -4.54
CA LEU A 82 -1.75 4.51 -5.51
C LEU A 82 -0.37 4.46 -4.83
N PHE A 83 -0.17 5.22 -3.75
CA PHE A 83 1.10 5.31 -3.02
C PHE A 83 1.21 4.34 -1.82
N MET A 84 0.17 3.57 -1.51
CA MET A 84 0.26 2.50 -0.51
C MET A 84 1.16 1.36 -1.02
N SER A 85 2.20 1.05 -0.24
CA SER A 85 3.16 -0.02 -0.51
C SER A 85 2.59 -1.42 -0.29
N HIS A 86 1.63 -1.55 0.63
CA HIS A 86 0.93 -2.80 0.93
C HIS A 86 -0.60 -2.65 0.75
N PRO A 87 -1.30 -3.68 0.23
CA PRO A 87 -2.74 -3.67 0.19
C PRO A 87 -3.31 -3.78 1.62
N PRO A 88 -4.47 -3.16 1.90
CA PRO A 88 -5.13 -3.26 3.19
C PRO A 88 -5.44 -4.73 3.55
N LEU A 89 -5.37 -5.05 4.84
CA LEU A 89 -5.46 -6.43 5.34
C LEU A 89 -6.80 -7.08 4.98
N GLU A 90 -7.87 -6.30 4.95
CA GLU A 90 -9.21 -6.73 4.57
C GLU A 90 -9.23 -7.28 3.14
N LYS A 91 -8.52 -6.62 2.20
CA LYS A 91 -8.41 -7.09 0.82
C LYS A 91 -7.59 -8.37 0.70
N ARG A 92 -6.54 -8.51 1.52
CA ARG A 92 -5.72 -9.74 1.57
C ARG A 92 -6.53 -10.92 2.10
N ILE A 93 -7.29 -10.71 3.17
CA ILE A 93 -8.18 -11.73 3.74
C ILE A 93 -9.28 -12.11 2.75
N ALA A 94 -9.89 -11.13 2.07
CA ALA A 94 -10.90 -11.40 1.04
C ALA A 94 -10.32 -12.24 -0.11
N ALA A 95 -9.16 -11.85 -0.64
CA ALA A 95 -8.48 -12.61 -1.69
C ALA A 95 -8.19 -14.07 -1.26
N LEU A 96 -7.81 -14.29 0.00
CA LEU A 96 -7.60 -15.64 0.53
C LEU A 96 -8.90 -16.44 0.70
N ARG A 97 -10.05 -15.80 0.93
CA ARG A 97 -11.36 -16.48 1.03
C ARG A 97 -11.91 -16.89 -0.33
N ASP A 98 -11.55 -16.14 -1.38
CA ASP A 98 -11.95 -16.40 -2.76
C ASP A 98 -11.06 -17.43 -3.48
N LEU A 99 -9.93 -17.84 -2.87
CA LEU A 99 -9.08 -18.95 -3.32
C LEU A 99 -9.68 -20.31 -2.98
#